data_AF-A0A1Q6LI67-F1
#
_entry.id   AF-A0A1Q6LI67-F1
#
_cell.length_a   1.000
_cell.length_b   1.000
_cell.length_c   1.000
_cell.angle_alpha   90.00
_cell.angle_beta   90.00
_cell.angle_gamma   90.00
#
_symmetry.space_group_name_H-M   'P 1'
#
loop_
_entity.id
_entity.type
_entity.pdbx_description
1 polymer ?
#
loop_
_entity_poly.entity_id
_entity_poly.type
_entity_poly.pdbx_seq_one_letter_code
_entity_poly.pdbx_strand_id
1 'polypeptide(L)'
;MNDELKIINFIQDFGCVTLKQLQILFNRPNDNFKNILSSNIISKKNDIFVHNTATIDMKMIYAIDILCKYKKRFKYFHKGFDPVYITFLSKENLLYNIIVTDKASEKGILKLLKINSPSIPEADRLILLFQDDSCLNNVICNTQFAYCIYPDMKILNKRKK
;
A
#
# COMPACT_ATOMS: atom_id res chain seq x y z
N MET A 1 25.54 -2.88 4.04
CA MET A 1 24.47 -3.82 3.64
C MET A 1 24.13 -3.54 2.18
N ASN A 2 24.29 -4.52 1.29
CA ASN A 2 24.13 -4.33 -0.17
C ASN A 2 22.72 -3.84 -0.50
N ASP A 3 22.58 -2.76 -1.25
CA ASP A 3 21.28 -2.17 -1.59
C ASP A 3 20.40 -3.12 -2.39
N GLU A 4 21.00 -4.05 -3.14
CA GLU A 4 20.28 -5.12 -3.83
C GLU A 4 19.53 -6.02 -2.85
N LEU A 5 20.16 -6.35 -1.71
CA LEU A 5 19.56 -7.21 -0.69
C LEU A 5 18.36 -6.52 -0.03
N LYS A 6 18.38 -5.18 0.12
CA LYS A 6 17.21 -4.41 0.59
C LYS A 6 16.05 -4.48 -0.39
N ILE A 7 16.34 -4.42 -1.69
CA ILE A 7 15.30 -4.51 -2.74
C ILE A 7 14.73 -5.92 -2.78
N ILE A 8 15.57 -6.95 -2.69
CA ILE A 8 15.13 -8.35 -2.63
C ILE A 8 14.23 -8.59 -1.42
N ASN A 9 14.66 -8.15 -0.23
CA ASN A 9 13.85 -8.27 0.99
C ASN A 9 12.52 -7.53 0.87
N PHE A 10 12.50 -6.34 0.26
CA PHE A 10 11.25 -5.63 0.00
C PHE A 10 10.32 -6.45 -0.90
N ILE A 11 10.82 -7.03 -2.00
CA ILE A 11 9.98 -7.84 -2.89
C ILE A 11 9.51 -9.13 -2.20
N GLN A 12 10.34 -9.73 -1.35
CA GLN A 12 9.98 -10.87 -0.53
C GLN A 12 8.86 -10.55 0.46
N ASP A 13 8.94 -9.42 1.16
CA ASP A 13 7.95 -9.01 2.15
C ASP A 13 6.61 -8.67 1.47
N PHE A 14 6.63 -7.84 0.43
CA PHE A 14 5.44 -7.32 -0.23
C PHE A 14 4.90 -8.25 -1.34
N GLY A 15 5.68 -9.24 -1.77
CA GLY A 15 5.31 -10.24 -2.77
C GLY A 15 5.43 -9.75 -4.22
N CYS A 16 4.96 -8.53 -4.50
CA CYS A 16 5.07 -7.93 -5.84
C CYS A 16 5.23 -6.41 -5.79
N VAL A 17 5.85 -5.85 -6.84
CA VAL A 17 6.09 -4.40 -6.98
C VAL A 17 6.33 -4.04 -8.44
N THR A 18 5.92 -2.85 -8.86
CA THR A 18 6.22 -2.38 -10.23
C THR A 18 7.62 -1.78 -10.32
N LEU A 19 8.19 -1.77 -11.53
CA LEU A 19 9.46 -1.11 -11.83
C LEU A 19 9.46 0.35 -11.34
N LYS A 20 8.40 1.09 -11.68
CA LYS A 20 8.26 2.50 -11.29
C LYS A 20 8.23 2.69 -9.77
N GLN A 21 7.54 1.80 -9.05
CA GLN A 21 7.51 1.85 -7.58
C GLN A 21 8.89 1.61 -6.97
N LEU A 22 9.67 0.64 -7.48
CA LEU A 22 11.05 0.44 -7.04
C LEU A 22 11.92 1.67 -7.29
N GLN A 23 11.84 2.27 -8.48
CA GLN A 23 12.60 3.48 -8.81
C GLN A 23 12.30 4.61 -7.83
N ILE A 24 11.03 4.80 -7.45
CA ILE A 24 10.60 5.83 -6.49
C ILE A 24 11.06 5.49 -5.06
N LEU A 25 10.80 4.27 -4.58
CA LEU A 25 11.08 3.88 -3.20
C LEU A 25 12.58 3.80 -2.91
N PHE A 26 13.40 3.41 -3.89
CA PHE A 26 14.85 3.28 -3.71
C PHE A 26 15.65 4.47 -4.26
N ASN A 27 14.97 5.54 -4.73
CA ASN A 27 15.59 6.73 -5.32
C ASN A 27 16.56 6.39 -6.47
N ARG A 28 16.18 5.44 -7.33
CA ARG A 28 16.97 4.99 -8.47
C ARG A 28 16.23 5.24 -9.78
N PRO A 29 16.11 6.51 -10.21
CA PRO A 29 15.47 6.82 -11.49
C PRO A 29 16.25 6.14 -12.61
N ASN A 30 15.53 5.58 -13.60
CA ASN A 30 16.07 4.90 -14.78
C ASN A 30 16.76 3.54 -14.52
N ASP A 31 16.87 3.08 -13.28
CA ASP A 31 17.35 1.72 -12.99
C ASP A 31 16.29 0.69 -13.43
N ASN A 32 16.72 -0.38 -14.10
CA ASN A 32 15.87 -1.47 -14.56
C ASN A 32 15.91 -2.70 -13.65
N PHE A 33 16.75 -2.66 -12.60
CA PHE A 33 16.94 -3.70 -11.60
C PHE A 33 17.17 -5.09 -12.21
N LYS A 34 17.96 -5.20 -13.28
CA LYS A 34 18.34 -6.51 -13.84
C LYS A 34 19.10 -7.37 -12.83
N ASN A 35 19.91 -6.75 -11.97
CA ASN A 35 20.78 -7.45 -11.03
C ASN A 35 20.00 -8.34 -10.04
N ILE A 36 18.84 -7.89 -9.54
CA ILE A 36 18.03 -8.66 -8.57
C ILE A 36 17.39 -9.91 -9.19
N LEU A 37 17.28 -9.98 -10.52
CA LEU A 37 16.74 -11.14 -11.24
C LEU A 37 17.72 -12.33 -11.26
N SER A 38 19.02 -12.08 -11.06
CA SER A 38 20.05 -13.13 -11.01
C SER A 38 19.85 -14.12 -9.85
N SER A 39 19.10 -13.71 -8.82
CA SER A 39 18.86 -14.50 -7.61
C SER A 39 17.92 -15.71 -7.81
N ASN A 40 17.24 -15.85 -8.96
CA ASN A 40 16.19 -16.85 -9.24
C ASN A 40 14.99 -16.85 -8.27
N ILE A 41 15.00 -16.02 -7.24
CA ILE A 41 13.93 -15.86 -6.25
C ILE A 41 12.91 -14.83 -6.73
N ILE A 42 13.32 -13.93 -7.62
CA ILE A 42 12.48 -12.88 -8.20
C ILE A 42 12.34 -13.11 -9.69
N SER A 43 11.10 -13.11 -10.16
CA SER A 43 10.76 -13.10 -11.57
C SER A 43 10.23 -11.73 -11.98
N LYS A 44 10.30 -11.41 -13.28
CA LYS A 44 9.69 -10.21 -13.86
C LYS A 44 8.60 -10.62 -14.85
N LYS A 45 7.38 -10.13 -14.64
CA LYS A 45 6.23 -10.28 -15.56
C LYS A 45 5.80 -8.89 -16.00
N ASN A 46 5.97 -8.56 -17.29
CA ASN A 46 5.87 -7.19 -17.79
C ASN A 46 6.73 -6.24 -16.93
N ASP A 47 6.17 -5.17 -16.37
CA ASP A 47 6.88 -4.25 -15.48
C ASP A 47 6.72 -4.57 -13.99
N ILE A 48 6.29 -5.78 -13.64
CA ILE A 48 6.07 -6.20 -12.25
C ILE A 48 7.13 -7.22 -11.85
N PHE A 49 7.86 -6.94 -10.78
CA PHE A 49 8.73 -7.88 -10.09
C PHE A 49 7.91 -8.66 -9.07
N VAL A 50 8.07 -9.98 -9.06
CA VAL A 50 7.28 -10.90 -8.24
C VAL A 50 8.20 -11.91 -7.58
N HIS A 51 8.10 -12.04 -6.26
CA HIS A 51 8.73 -13.12 -5.52
C HIS A 51 8.17 -14.48 -5.99
N ASN A 52 9.00 -15.50 -6.16
CA ASN A 52 8.60 -16.78 -6.76
C ASN A 52 7.50 -17.53 -5.97
N THR A 53 7.40 -17.33 -4.66
CA THR A 53 6.31 -17.89 -3.83
C THR A 53 5.05 -17.01 -3.79
N ALA A 54 5.06 -15.85 -4.44
CA ALA A 54 3.96 -14.89 -4.42
C ALA A 54 3.20 -14.88 -5.76
N THR A 55 1.96 -14.40 -5.70
CA THR A 55 1.16 -14.06 -6.88
C THR A 55 1.09 -12.54 -7.04
N ILE A 56 0.70 -12.07 -8.22
CA ILE A 56 0.51 -10.63 -8.44
C ILE A 56 -0.76 -10.21 -7.70
N ASP A 57 -0.60 -9.40 -6.66
CA ASP A 57 -1.68 -8.79 -5.91
C ASP A 57 -1.83 -7.32 -6.29
N MET A 58 -2.86 -7.02 -7.09
CA MET A 58 -3.13 -5.65 -7.52
C MET A 58 -3.47 -4.71 -6.36
N LYS A 59 -4.09 -5.20 -5.28
CA LYS A 59 -4.39 -4.37 -4.10
C LYS A 59 -3.10 -3.97 -3.40
N MET A 60 -2.12 -4.88 -3.32
CA MET A 60 -0.79 -4.55 -2.82
C MET A 60 -0.09 -3.51 -3.70
N ILE A 61 -0.15 -3.65 -5.03
CA ILE A 61 0.38 -2.65 -5.96
C ILE A 61 -0.23 -1.27 -5.69
N TYR A 62 -1.55 -1.18 -5.52
CA TYR A 62 -2.22 0.08 -5.20
C TYR A 62 -1.84 0.64 -3.82
N ALA A 63 -1.64 -0.22 -2.82
CA ALA A 63 -1.12 0.20 -1.52
C ALA A 63 0.29 0.79 -1.63
N ILE A 64 1.16 0.17 -2.44
CA ILE A 64 2.52 0.65 -2.69
C ILE A 64 2.52 1.98 -3.46
N ASP A 65 1.56 2.23 -4.36
CA ASP A 65 1.42 3.54 -5.01
C ASP A 65 1.18 4.67 -4.01
N ILE A 66 0.38 4.42 -2.97
CA ILE A 66 0.21 5.38 -1.87
C ILE A 66 1.52 5.55 -1.11
N LEU A 67 2.21 4.44 -0.80
CA LEU A 67 3.51 4.52 -0.14
C LEU A 67 4.50 5.38 -0.95
N CYS A 68 4.52 5.24 -2.28
CA CYS A 68 5.30 6.07 -3.20
C CYS A 68 4.91 7.57 -3.08
N LYS A 69 3.61 7.90 -3.05
CA LYS A 69 3.15 9.29 -2.83
C LYS A 69 3.63 9.86 -1.49
N TYR A 70 3.78 9.01 -0.48
CA TYR A 70 4.21 9.40 0.87
C TYR A 70 5.72 9.23 1.12
N LYS A 71 6.54 8.93 0.09
CA LYS A 71 7.98 8.62 0.20
C LYS A 71 8.79 9.61 1.04
N LYS A 72 8.49 10.91 0.93
CA LYS A 72 9.20 11.97 1.67
C LYS A 72 8.66 12.19 3.09
N ARG A 73 7.55 11.55 3.45
CA ARG A 73 6.75 11.79 4.66
C ARG A 73 6.79 10.65 5.67
N PHE A 74 7.28 9.45 5.33
CA PHE A 74 7.41 8.34 6.28
C PHE A 74 8.84 8.18 6.83
N LYS A 75 8.94 7.57 8.02
CA LYS A 75 10.19 7.13 8.68
C LYS A 75 10.47 5.66 8.37
N TYR A 76 9.48 4.80 8.59
CA TYR A 76 9.51 3.37 8.28
C TYR A 76 8.09 2.89 7.94
N PHE A 77 8.02 1.73 7.31
CA PHE A 77 6.78 1.06 6.94
C PHE A 77 6.97 -0.45 7.00
N HIS A 78 5.88 -1.19 7.12
CA HIS A 78 5.88 -2.65 7.00
C HIS A 78 4.58 -3.12 6.34
N LYS A 79 4.61 -4.36 5.85
CA LYS A 79 3.41 -5.05 5.40
C LYS A 79 2.46 -5.29 6.58
N GLY A 80 1.18 -5.01 6.38
CA GLY A 80 0.13 -5.29 7.35
C GLY A 80 -0.49 -6.67 7.16
N PHE A 81 -1.52 -6.95 7.97
CA PHE A 81 -2.38 -8.11 7.83
C PHE A 81 -3.77 -7.67 7.36
N ASP A 82 -4.42 -8.50 6.54
CA ASP A 82 -5.76 -8.21 6.04
C ASP A 82 -6.71 -7.79 7.19
N PRO A 83 -7.41 -6.65 7.06
CA PRO A 83 -7.59 -5.85 5.84
C PRO A 83 -6.58 -4.71 5.62
N VAL A 84 -5.56 -4.56 6.46
CA VAL A 84 -4.52 -3.53 6.33
C VAL A 84 -3.37 -4.07 5.48
N TYR A 85 -3.11 -3.44 4.34
CA TYR A 85 -2.06 -3.84 3.43
C TYR A 85 -0.69 -3.33 3.86
N ILE A 86 -0.62 -2.06 4.28
CA ILE A 86 0.62 -1.40 4.69
C ILE A 86 0.33 -0.52 5.89
N THR A 87 1.22 -0.59 6.88
CA THR A 87 1.28 0.36 7.99
C THR A 87 2.56 1.17 7.86
N PHE A 88 2.48 2.49 8.03
CA PHE A 88 3.67 3.35 8.01
C PHE A 88 3.62 4.42 9.09
N LEU A 89 4.79 4.71 9.68
CA LEU A 89 4.95 5.82 10.61
C LEU A 89 5.44 7.05 9.85
N SER A 90 4.73 8.16 9.98
CA SER A 90 5.13 9.43 9.38
C SER A 90 6.26 10.12 10.14
N LYS A 91 6.90 11.10 9.49
CA LYS A 91 7.91 11.98 10.12
C LYS A 91 7.34 12.80 11.29
N GLU A 92 6.03 13.06 11.26
CA GLU A 92 5.26 13.73 12.31
C GLU A 92 4.79 12.76 13.43
N ASN A 93 5.31 11.52 13.46
CA ASN A 93 4.93 10.47 14.41
C ASN A 93 3.46 10.03 14.35
N LEU A 94 2.76 10.32 13.26
CA LEU A 94 1.42 9.79 13.01
C LEU A 94 1.53 8.43 12.32
N LEU A 95 0.84 7.43 12.87
CA LEU A 95 0.70 6.08 12.35
C LEU A 95 -0.44 6.04 11.32
N TYR A 96 -0.16 5.46 10.15
CA TYR A 96 -1.12 5.33 9.06
C TYR A 96 -1.32 3.86 8.73
N ASN A 97 -2.58 3.47 8.55
CA ASN A 97 -2.96 2.18 7.96
C ASN A 97 -3.57 2.39 6.57
N ILE A 98 -3.08 1.65 5.59
CA ILE A 98 -3.59 1.63 4.22
C ILE A 98 -4.47 0.40 4.05
N ILE A 99 -5.75 0.62 3.74
CA ILE A 99 -6.74 -0.43 3.48
C ILE A 99 -7.16 -0.31 2.03
N VAL A 100 -7.05 -1.40 1.27
CA VAL A 100 -7.41 -1.44 -0.15
C VAL A 100 -8.56 -2.41 -0.33
N THR A 101 -9.63 -1.96 -0.98
CA THR A 101 -10.86 -2.73 -1.16
C THR A 101 -11.11 -3.02 -2.63
N ASP A 102 -11.88 -4.06 -2.91
CA ASP A 102 -12.52 -4.24 -4.21
C ASP A 102 -14.04 -4.34 -4.03
N LYS A 103 -14.78 -4.50 -5.13
CA LYS A 103 -16.24 -4.63 -5.08
C LYS A 103 -16.73 -5.84 -4.29
N ALA A 104 -15.94 -6.90 -4.19
CA ALA A 104 -16.30 -8.07 -3.41
C ALA A 104 -16.13 -7.81 -1.90
N SER A 105 -15.13 -7.02 -1.50
CA SER A 105 -14.80 -6.79 -0.09
C SER A 105 -15.36 -5.49 0.51
N GLU A 106 -15.80 -4.53 -0.29
CA GLU A 106 -16.17 -3.18 0.19
C GLU A 106 -17.21 -3.21 1.34
N LYS A 107 -18.25 -4.05 1.23
CA LYS A 107 -19.27 -4.20 2.29
C LYS A 107 -18.70 -4.74 3.59
N GLY A 108 -17.78 -5.70 3.50
CA GLY A 108 -17.09 -6.28 4.65
C GLY A 108 -16.25 -5.22 5.37
N ILE A 109 -15.46 -4.46 4.62
CA ILE A 109 -14.61 -3.39 5.17
C ILE A 109 -15.45 -2.29 5.82
N LEU A 110 -16.54 -1.85 5.19
CA LEU A 110 -17.46 -0.87 5.78
C LEU A 110 -18.02 -1.35 7.13
N LYS A 111 -18.36 -2.64 7.25
CA LYS A 111 -18.81 -3.23 8.51
C LYS A 111 -17.71 -3.21 9.57
N LEU A 112 -16.47 -3.57 9.22
CA LEU A 112 -15.33 -3.57 10.14
C LEU A 112 -15.00 -2.16 10.63
N LEU A 113 -15.02 -1.16 9.75
CA LEU A 113 -14.81 0.25 10.11
C LEU A 113 -15.91 0.74 11.06
N LYS A 114 -17.18 0.43 10.77
CA LYS A 114 -18.33 0.88 11.57
C LYS A 114 -18.27 0.40 13.02
N ILE A 115 -17.78 -0.82 13.24
CA ILE A 115 -17.71 -1.42 14.59
C ILE A 115 -16.37 -1.20 15.29
N ASN A 116 -15.44 -0.45 14.67
CA ASN A 116 -14.04 -0.33 15.12
C ASN A 116 -13.43 -1.71 15.41
N SER A 117 -13.55 -2.63 14.44
CA SER A 117 -13.12 -4.01 14.60
C SER A 117 -11.65 -4.10 15.01
N PRO A 118 -11.29 -4.93 16.00
CA PRO A 118 -9.90 -5.16 16.39
C PRO A 118 -9.06 -5.80 15.27
N SER A 119 -9.71 -6.34 14.23
CA SER A 119 -9.02 -6.82 13.01
C SER A 119 -8.39 -5.67 12.20
N ILE A 120 -8.80 -4.42 12.43
CA ILE A 120 -8.12 -3.23 11.91
C ILE A 120 -7.29 -2.68 13.08
N PRO A 121 -5.95 -2.86 13.06
CA PRO A 121 -5.10 -2.32 14.11
C PRO A 121 -5.29 -0.81 14.28
N GLU A 122 -5.08 -0.32 15.49
CA GLU A 122 -5.16 1.11 15.79
C GLU A 122 -4.14 1.90 14.97
N ALA A 123 -4.55 3.09 14.52
CA ALA A 123 -3.72 4.06 13.83
C ALA A 123 -4.30 5.46 14.03
N ASP A 124 -3.47 6.49 13.94
CA ASP A 124 -3.94 7.87 13.98
C ASP A 124 -4.77 8.21 12.74
N ARG A 125 -4.42 7.62 11.60
CA ARG A 125 -5.06 7.90 10.30
C ARG A 125 -5.22 6.66 9.45
N LEU A 126 -6.31 6.61 8.69
CA LEU A 126 -6.54 5.60 7.66
C LEU A 126 -6.40 6.21 6.25
N ILE A 127 -5.93 5.40 5.32
CA ILE A 127 -6.05 5.68 3.88
C ILE A 127 -6.87 4.55 3.28
N LEU A 128 -8.10 4.87 2.92
CA LEU A 128 -9.10 3.94 2.39
C LEU A 128 -9.08 4.02 0.86
N LEU A 129 -8.70 2.95 0.19
CA LEU A 129 -8.64 2.86 -1.27
C LEU A 129 -9.78 2.01 -1.79
N PHE A 130 -10.67 2.64 -2.55
CA PHE A 130 -11.85 2.00 -3.16
C PHE A 130 -11.79 2.12 -4.69
N GLN A 131 -12.58 1.30 -5.39
CA GLN A 131 -12.66 1.33 -6.86
C GLN A 131 -13.40 2.54 -7.42
N ASP A 132 -14.34 3.10 -6.65
CA ASP A 132 -15.15 4.24 -7.03
C ASP A 132 -15.62 4.99 -5.76
N ASP A 133 -16.51 5.97 -5.92
CA ASP A 133 -17.06 6.79 -4.83
C ASP A 133 -18.35 6.24 -4.22
N SER A 134 -18.86 5.11 -4.69
CA SER A 134 -20.21 4.63 -4.32
C SER A 134 -20.36 4.38 -2.81
N CYS A 135 -19.25 4.02 -2.16
CA CYS A 135 -19.20 3.75 -0.72
C CYS A 135 -18.84 4.95 0.14
N LEU A 136 -18.46 6.10 -0.43
CA LEU A 136 -17.95 7.24 0.32
C LEU A 136 -18.92 7.70 1.43
N ASN A 137 -20.20 7.83 1.10
CA ASN A 137 -21.24 8.26 2.05
C ASN A 137 -21.63 7.18 3.07
N ASN A 138 -21.18 5.94 2.88
CA ASN A 138 -21.45 4.81 3.77
C ASN A 138 -20.31 4.55 4.76
N VAL A 139 -19.18 5.28 4.64
CA VAL A 139 -18.04 5.14 5.56
C VAL A 139 -18.40 5.76 6.91
N ILE A 140 -18.60 4.90 7.91
CA ILE A 140 -18.69 5.28 9.31
C ILE A 140 -17.40 4.81 9.98
N CYS A 141 -16.56 5.75 10.43
CA CYS A 141 -15.27 5.45 11.02
C CYS A 141 -14.89 6.52 12.05
N ASN A 142 -14.42 6.09 13.21
CA ASN A 142 -13.98 7.00 14.28
C ASN A 142 -12.57 7.56 14.04
N THR A 143 -11.73 6.81 13.32
CA THR A 143 -10.38 7.23 12.96
C THR A 143 -10.43 8.21 11.78
N GLN A 144 -9.60 9.25 11.82
CA GLN A 144 -9.50 10.19 10.70
C GLN A 144 -9.03 9.47 9.44
N PHE A 145 -9.75 9.58 8.34
CA PHE A 145 -9.40 8.87 7.11
C PHE A 145 -9.27 9.78 5.88
N ALA A 146 -8.49 9.33 4.91
CA ALA A 146 -8.53 9.79 3.53
C ALA A 146 -9.21 8.72 2.67
N TYR A 147 -10.20 9.11 1.86
CA TYR A 147 -10.88 8.26 0.90
C TYR A 147 -10.31 8.52 -0.48
N CYS A 148 -9.71 7.49 -1.06
CA CYS A 148 -9.00 7.51 -2.31
C CYS A 148 -9.67 6.56 -3.31
N ILE A 149 -9.78 6.98 -4.56
CA ILE A 149 -10.18 6.08 -5.66
C ILE A 149 -8.95 5.68 -6.46
N TYR A 150 -8.80 4.38 -6.74
CA TYR A 150 -7.78 3.87 -7.66
C TYR A 150 -8.38 3.59 -9.06
N PRO A 151 -7.58 3.62 -10.14
CA PRO A 151 -6.12 3.74 -10.18
C PRO A 151 -5.58 5.18 -10.06
N ASP A 152 -6.42 6.21 -10.22
CA ASP A 152 -5.96 7.62 -10.25
C ASP A 152 -5.45 8.14 -8.89
N MET A 153 -5.74 7.40 -7.82
CA MET A 153 -5.40 7.72 -6.43
C MET A 153 -5.88 9.13 -6.05
N LYS A 154 -7.11 9.47 -6.49
CA LYS A 154 -7.77 10.77 -6.27
C LYS A 154 -8.40 10.78 -4.88
N ILE A 155 -8.06 11.78 -4.06
CA ILE A 155 -8.64 11.96 -2.72
C ILE A 155 -9.99 12.68 -2.88
N LEU A 156 -11.06 12.08 -2.34
CA LEU A 156 -12.42 12.63 -2.45
C LEU A 156 -12.90 13.34 -1.19
N ASN A 157 -12.52 12.86 -0.01
CA ASN A 157 -12.90 13.53 1.23
C ASN A 157 -11.91 14.67 1.53
N LYS A 158 -12.33 15.91 1.28
CA LYS A 158 -11.58 17.07 1.76
C LYS A 158 -11.66 17.08 3.29
N ARG A 159 -10.51 17.22 3.97
CA ARG A 159 -10.50 17.51 5.41
C ARG A 159 -11.39 18.73 5.65
N LYS A 160 -12.37 18.63 6.56
CA LYS A 160 -12.89 19.84 7.20
C LYS A 160 -11.67 20.48 7.89
N LYS A 161 -11.33 21.70 7.47
CA LYS A 161 -10.26 22.50 8.08
C LYS A 161 -10.61 22.78 9.53
#